data_AF-A0A7V4GY81-F1
#
_entry.id   AF-A0A7V4GY81-F1
#
_cell.length_a   1.000
_cell.length_b   1.000
_cell.length_c   1.000
_cell.angle_alpha   90.00
_cell.angle_beta   90.00
_cell.angle_gamma   90.00
#
_symmetry.space_group_name_H-M   'P 1'
#
loop_
_entity.id
_entity.type
_entity.pdbx_description
1 polymer ?
#
loop_
_entity_poly.entity_id
_entity_poly.type
_entity_poly.pdbx_seq_one_letter_code
_entity_poly.pdbx_strand_id
1 'polypeptide(L)'
;MNVPVVDVIQVCMNLGLIVSINQRLDAEHLALVADEFNYKVEFVVPSVEELVEEEEDDPSQLVPRPPIVTVMGHVDHGKTKLLDYIRKTNVIAGEAGGITQHIGAYSVTLEDGRMITFLDTPGHEAFTAMRARGASITDVAIIVIAADDGVMPQTVEAINHAQAAGVPMVFAINKIDKPTANPEKIKEELAKMNLLVEDWGGKYQSQEISAKEGKNVELLLEKVLLEAELLDLKANPNKRAKGTVIESALDKGRGYVATVLVADGTLRPGDLLLAGHHYGHVKALFNERGKRIDQAGPSMPAVILGLNGAPQAGEKFVVMTDEREVKEIATRREQLQREQGMRTQKHITLDEIGRRIAIGNFKELNIIVKGDVDGSV
;
A
#
# COMPACT_ATOMS: atom_id res chain seq x y z
N MET A 1 5.17 14.20 -37.14
CA MET A 1 5.69 13.95 -38.51
C MET A 1 4.87 14.74 -39.50
N ASN A 2 5.50 15.43 -40.45
CA ASN A 2 4.79 16.11 -41.55
C ASN A 2 4.89 15.26 -42.84
N VAL A 3 4.37 14.03 -42.76
CA VAL A 3 4.46 13.01 -43.83
C VAL A 3 3.05 12.71 -44.34
N PRO A 4 2.84 12.59 -45.65
CA PRO A 4 1.55 12.20 -46.23
C PRO A 4 1.05 10.84 -45.71
N VAL A 5 -0.25 10.75 -45.43
CA VAL A 5 -0.88 9.53 -44.88
C VAL A 5 -0.69 8.31 -45.80
N VAL A 6 -0.65 8.54 -47.11
CA VAL A 6 -0.46 7.49 -48.12
C VAL A 6 0.91 6.83 -47.98
N ASP A 7 1.96 7.62 -47.71
CA ASP A 7 3.33 7.12 -47.58
C ASP A 7 3.48 6.26 -46.31
N VAL A 8 2.83 6.67 -45.21
CA VAL A 8 2.81 5.90 -43.95
C VAL A 8 2.12 4.55 -44.14
N ILE A 9 0.98 4.51 -44.85
CA ILE A 9 0.27 3.26 -45.17
C ILE A 9 1.12 2.37 -46.07
N GLN A 10 1.83 2.94 -47.04
CA GLN A 10 2.69 2.19 -47.95
C GLN A 10 3.89 1.55 -47.24
N VAL A 11 4.50 2.26 -46.29
CA VAL A 11 5.55 1.70 -45.42
C VAL A 11 4.99 0.59 -44.54
N CYS A 12 3.81 0.75 -43.96
CA CYS A 12 3.15 -0.32 -43.20
C CYS A 12 2.93 -1.58 -44.06
N MET A 13 2.48 -1.42 -45.31
CA MET A 13 2.30 -2.53 -46.25
C MET A 13 3.63 -3.22 -46.60
N ASN A 14 4.70 -2.46 -46.79
CA ASN A 14 6.03 -3.01 -47.06
C ASN A 14 6.59 -3.81 -45.87
N LEU A 15 6.23 -3.42 -44.65
CA LEU A 15 6.53 -4.16 -43.42
C LEU A 15 5.61 -5.36 -43.19
N GLY A 16 4.71 -5.67 -44.14
CA GLY A 16 3.78 -6.80 -44.07
C GLY A 16 2.50 -6.54 -43.26
N LEU A 17 2.24 -5.28 -42.91
CA LEU A 17 1.09 -4.87 -42.10
C LEU A 17 0.00 -4.25 -43.00
N ILE A 18 -1.13 -4.95 -43.10
CA ILE A 18 -2.31 -4.41 -43.78
C ILE A 18 -3.08 -3.56 -42.77
N VAL A 19 -3.03 -2.24 -42.94
CA VAL A 19 -3.64 -1.28 -42.01
C VAL A 19 -4.55 -0.31 -42.73
N SER A 20 -5.66 0.06 -42.09
CA SER A 20 -6.59 1.09 -42.58
C SER A 20 -6.31 2.44 -41.93
N ILE A 21 -6.79 3.53 -42.53
CA ILE A 21 -6.50 4.91 -42.09
C ILE A 21 -6.89 5.20 -40.62
N ASN A 22 -7.86 4.45 -40.08
CA ASN A 22 -8.39 4.62 -38.72
C ASN A 22 -7.90 3.54 -37.75
N GLN A 23 -7.00 2.66 -38.18
CA GLN A 23 -6.52 1.56 -37.35
C GLN A 23 -5.41 2.03 -36.42
N ARG A 24 -5.56 1.74 -35.13
CA ARG A 24 -4.50 1.99 -34.14
C ARG A 24 -3.39 0.93 -34.32
N LEU A 25 -2.15 1.40 -34.40
CA LEU A 25 -0.94 0.57 -34.38
C LEU A 25 -0.50 0.35 -32.93
N ASP A 26 0.11 -0.80 -32.64
CA ASP A 26 0.74 -1.05 -31.35
C ASP A 26 2.14 -0.41 -31.28
N ALA A 27 2.79 -0.48 -30.12
CA ALA A 27 4.07 0.18 -29.87
C ALA A 27 5.21 -0.40 -30.73
N GLU A 28 5.21 -1.70 -30.99
CA GLU A 28 6.26 -2.35 -31.78
C GLU A 28 6.17 -1.90 -33.24
N HIS A 29 4.96 -1.92 -33.83
CA HIS A 29 4.76 -1.47 -35.20
C HIS A 29 4.94 0.06 -35.35
N LEU A 30 4.57 0.86 -34.33
CA LEU A 30 4.83 2.30 -34.33
C LEU A 30 6.33 2.62 -34.38
N ALA A 31 7.14 1.90 -33.59
CA ALA A 31 8.59 2.10 -33.58
C ALA A 31 9.22 1.78 -34.95
N LEU A 32 8.81 0.66 -35.56
CA LEU A 32 9.26 0.24 -36.90
C LEU A 32 8.91 1.27 -37.97
N VAL A 33 7.66 1.73 -38.01
CA VAL A 33 7.21 2.71 -39.02
C VAL A 33 7.93 4.05 -38.84
N ALA A 34 8.20 4.47 -37.60
CA ALA A 34 8.89 5.73 -37.35
C ALA A 34 10.38 5.68 -37.71
N ASP A 35 11.05 4.54 -37.49
CA ASP A 35 12.44 4.31 -37.85
C ASP A 35 12.66 4.47 -39.36
N GLU A 36 11.73 3.96 -40.18
CA GLU A 36 11.73 4.14 -41.65
C GLU A 36 11.63 5.60 -42.09
N PHE A 37 10.97 6.45 -41.30
CA PHE A 37 10.93 7.90 -41.52
C PHE A 37 12.04 8.66 -40.78
N ASN A 38 12.98 7.96 -40.16
CA ASN A 38 14.11 8.50 -39.41
C ASN A 38 13.66 9.36 -38.19
N TYR A 39 12.54 8.98 -37.57
CA TYR A 39 12.04 9.54 -36.32
C TYR A 39 12.17 8.51 -35.20
N LYS A 40 12.50 8.97 -34.00
CA LYS A 40 12.51 8.15 -32.80
C LYS A 40 11.13 8.26 -32.12
N VAL A 41 10.44 7.13 -31.92
CA VAL A 41 9.21 7.13 -31.11
C VAL A 41 9.60 7.14 -29.65
N GLU A 42 9.21 8.20 -28.96
CA GLU A 42 9.20 8.22 -27.51
C GLU A 42 7.79 7.86 -27.08
N PHE A 43 7.62 6.65 -26.54
CA PHE A 43 6.38 6.27 -25.88
C PHE A 43 6.35 7.00 -24.55
N VAL A 44 5.91 8.25 -24.59
CA VAL A 44 5.45 8.94 -23.39
C VAL A 44 4.18 8.21 -22.98
N VAL A 45 4.32 7.15 -22.18
CA VAL A 45 3.25 6.77 -21.28
C VAL A 45 3.13 8.00 -20.40
N PRO A 46 2.03 8.78 -20.49
CA PRO A 46 1.83 9.78 -19.47
C PRO A 46 1.77 8.98 -18.18
N SER A 47 2.80 9.07 -17.36
CA SER A 47 2.71 8.67 -15.96
C SER A 47 1.51 9.44 -15.46
N VAL A 48 0.44 8.73 -15.11
CA VAL A 48 -0.83 9.36 -14.75
C VAL A 48 -0.71 10.13 -13.42
N GLU A 49 0.48 10.15 -12.83
CA GLU A 49 0.96 11.02 -11.77
C GLU A 49 1.20 12.46 -12.23
N GLU A 50 1.46 12.74 -13.52
CA GLU A 50 1.77 14.09 -14.03
C GLU A 50 0.54 15.01 -14.18
N LEU A 51 -0.68 14.48 -14.07
CA LEU A 51 -1.92 15.26 -14.27
C LEU A 51 -2.42 15.96 -13.00
N VAL A 52 -1.81 15.69 -11.84
CA VAL A 52 -2.12 16.41 -10.61
C VAL A 52 -0.95 17.33 -10.34
N GLU A 53 -1.10 18.63 -10.60
CA GLU A 53 -0.10 19.61 -10.20
C GLU A 53 0.13 19.49 -8.68
N GLU A 54 1.35 19.11 -8.29
CA GLU A 54 1.75 19.21 -6.89
C GLU A 54 1.92 20.69 -6.57
N GLU A 55 0.96 21.27 -5.85
CA GLU A 55 1.15 22.59 -5.25
C GLU A 55 2.38 22.50 -4.33
N GLU A 56 3.44 23.26 -4.63
CA GLU A 56 4.61 23.36 -3.75
C GLU A 56 4.18 23.81 -2.34
N ASP A 57 4.73 23.18 -1.31
CA ASP A 57 4.47 23.55 0.08
C ASP A 57 5.24 24.82 0.45
N ASP A 58 4.51 25.81 0.95
CA ASP A 58 5.14 26.90 1.68
C ASP A 58 5.70 26.33 2.99
N PRO A 59 7.01 26.43 3.24
CA PRO A 59 7.63 25.89 4.46
C PRO A 59 7.01 26.41 5.75
N SER A 60 6.34 27.56 5.73
CA SER A 60 5.68 28.17 6.88
C SER A 60 4.35 27.50 7.26
N GLN A 61 3.74 26.73 6.35
CA GLN A 61 2.46 26.05 6.58
C GLN A 61 2.61 24.60 7.05
N LEU A 62 3.84 24.09 7.06
CA LEU A 62 4.17 22.76 7.53
C LEU A 62 4.09 22.69 9.06
N VAL A 63 3.20 21.84 9.56
CA VAL A 63 3.08 21.52 11.00
C VAL A 63 3.57 20.10 11.28
N PRO A 64 4.08 19.82 12.49
CA PRO A 64 4.42 18.47 12.91
C PRO A 64 3.21 17.54 12.80
N ARG A 65 3.42 16.35 12.23
CA ARG A 65 2.36 15.32 12.11
C ARG A 65 2.68 14.07 12.95
N PRO A 66 1.65 13.32 13.38
CA PRO A 66 1.85 12.01 14.01
C PRO A 66 2.62 11.04 13.10
N PRO A 67 3.55 10.23 13.61
CA PRO A 67 4.18 9.18 12.82
C PRO A 67 3.19 8.06 12.48
N ILE A 68 3.32 7.53 11.27
CA ILE A 68 2.64 6.33 10.82
C ILE A 68 3.60 5.15 11.04
N VAL A 69 3.17 4.19 11.86
CA VAL A 69 4.00 3.08 12.33
C VAL A 69 3.39 1.76 11.90
N THR A 70 4.16 0.92 11.20
CA THR A 70 3.72 -0.44 10.87
C THR A 70 4.34 -1.45 11.80
N VAL A 71 3.59 -2.51 12.11
CA VAL A 71 4.10 -3.63 12.90
C VAL A 71 4.22 -4.86 12.01
N MET A 72 5.44 -5.35 11.87
CA MET A 72 5.80 -6.49 11.03
C MET A 72 6.54 -7.57 11.83
N GLY A 73 6.66 -8.76 11.26
CA GLY A 73 7.32 -9.91 11.89
C GLY A 73 6.65 -11.23 11.51
N HIS A 74 7.16 -12.33 12.07
CA HIS A 74 6.65 -13.68 11.82
C HIS A 74 5.25 -13.91 12.44
N VAL A 75 4.53 -14.92 11.96
CA VAL A 75 3.29 -15.42 12.59
C VAL A 75 3.60 -15.83 14.05
N ASP A 76 2.64 -15.64 14.96
CA ASP A 76 2.75 -15.99 16.39
C ASP A 76 3.87 -15.31 17.21
N HIS A 77 4.56 -14.32 16.64
CA HIS A 77 5.49 -13.46 17.38
C HIS A 77 4.78 -12.40 18.25
N GLY A 78 3.44 -12.34 18.21
CA GLY A 78 2.63 -11.49 19.10
C GLY A 78 2.38 -10.07 18.59
N LYS A 79 2.42 -9.84 17.27
CA LYS A 79 2.06 -8.56 16.64
C LYS A 79 0.65 -8.07 17.04
N THR A 80 -0.37 -8.90 16.78
CA THR A 80 -1.76 -8.58 17.13
C THR A 80 -1.94 -8.38 18.64
N LYS A 81 -1.21 -9.13 19.48
CA LYS A 81 -1.22 -8.94 20.95
C LYS A 81 -0.63 -7.60 21.37
N LEU A 82 0.46 -7.17 20.74
CA LEU A 82 1.07 -5.87 21.00
C LEU A 82 0.09 -4.75 20.63
N LEU A 83 -0.54 -4.85 19.46
CA LEU A 83 -1.53 -3.88 19.00
C LEU A 83 -2.78 -3.86 19.89
N ASP A 84 -3.28 -5.02 20.32
CA ASP A 84 -4.41 -5.13 21.24
C ASP A 84 -4.12 -4.47 22.60
N TYR A 85 -2.91 -4.69 23.13
CA TYR A 85 -2.45 -4.03 24.36
C TYR A 85 -2.42 -2.50 24.19
N ILE A 86 -1.79 -2.01 23.11
CA ILE A 86 -1.69 -0.57 22.82
C ILE A 86 -3.09 0.06 22.64
N ARG A 87 -4.01 -0.65 21.98
CA ARG A 87 -5.39 -0.18 21.79
C ARG A 87 -6.24 -0.21 23.05
N LYS A 88 -5.80 -0.89 24.12
CA LYS A 88 -6.60 -1.23 25.31
C LYS A 88 -7.91 -1.93 24.93
N THR A 89 -7.91 -2.71 23.84
CA THR A 89 -9.07 -3.44 23.33
C THR A 89 -8.70 -4.88 23.00
N ASN A 90 -9.49 -5.87 23.45
CA ASN A 90 -9.33 -7.26 23.04
C ASN A 90 -10.01 -7.49 21.68
N VAL A 91 -9.28 -7.39 20.57
CA VAL A 91 -9.79 -7.74 19.23
C VAL A 91 -9.68 -9.24 18.97
N ILE A 92 -8.76 -9.93 19.66
CA ILE A 92 -8.57 -11.40 19.59
C ILE A 92 -9.88 -12.21 19.80
N ALA A 93 -10.92 -11.65 20.44
CA ALA A 93 -12.19 -12.33 20.63
C ALA A 93 -13.13 -12.30 19.39
N GLY A 94 -12.86 -11.48 18.37
CA GLY A 94 -13.77 -11.21 17.25
C GLY A 94 -13.30 -11.65 15.87
N GLU A 95 -12.00 -11.85 15.64
CA GLU A 95 -11.49 -12.30 14.34
C GLU A 95 -11.57 -13.83 14.21
N ALA A 96 -12.13 -14.31 13.09
CA ALA A 96 -12.23 -15.73 12.82
C ALA A 96 -10.83 -16.35 12.69
N GLY A 97 -10.46 -17.20 13.67
CA GLY A 97 -9.16 -17.89 13.69
C GLY A 97 -8.05 -17.18 14.47
N GLY A 98 -8.31 -16.05 15.13
CA GLY A 98 -7.37 -15.40 16.04
C GLY A 98 -6.11 -14.79 15.40
N ILE A 99 -6.17 -14.47 14.10
CA ILE A 99 -5.08 -13.84 13.32
C ILE A 99 -5.59 -12.60 12.56
N THR A 100 -4.75 -11.59 12.42
CA THR A 100 -5.01 -10.42 11.57
C THR A 100 -5.04 -10.83 10.09
N GLN A 101 -6.19 -10.68 9.41
CA GLN A 101 -6.36 -11.01 7.99
C GLN A 101 -6.44 -9.78 7.07
N HIS A 102 -6.66 -8.59 7.63
CA HIS A 102 -6.88 -7.33 6.92
C HIS A 102 -5.87 -6.26 7.37
N ILE A 103 -5.59 -5.27 6.52
CA ILE A 103 -4.77 -4.13 6.96
C ILE A 103 -5.66 -3.16 7.75
N GLY A 104 -5.46 -3.10 9.07
CA GLY A 104 -6.15 -2.14 9.93
C GLY A 104 -5.31 -0.89 10.15
N ALA A 105 -5.93 0.29 10.11
CA ALA A 105 -5.29 1.53 10.50
C ALA A 105 -6.01 2.16 11.70
N TYR A 106 -5.26 2.58 12.72
CA TYR A 106 -5.86 3.20 13.91
C TYR A 106 -4.91 4.18 14.58
N SER A 107 -5.44 5.24 15.18
CA SER A 107 -4.65 6.23 15.91
C SER A 107 -4.76 6.03 17.43
N VAL A 108 -3.65 6.20 18.13
CA VAL A 108 -3.55 6.10 19.59
C VAL A 108 -2.93 7.37 20.13
N THR A 109 -3.58 7.96 21.13
CA THR A 109 -3.06 9.09 21.89
C THR A 109 -2.36 8.56 23.15
N LEU A 110 -1.09 8.91 23.31
CA LEU A 110 -0.28 8.59 24.49
C LEU A 110 -0.64 9.52 25.65
N GLU A 111 -0.15 9.21 26.85
CA GLU A 111 -0.45 9.97 28.06
C GLU A 111 0.09 11.41 28.03
N ASP A 112 1.17 11.63 27.28
CA ASP A 112 1.77 12.94 27.04
C ASP A 112 1.05 13.77 25.95
N GLY A 113 -0.02 13.24 25.37
CA GLY A 113 -0.81 13.89 24.31
C GLY A 113 -0.28 13.70 22.89
N ARG A 114 0.88 13.06 22.70
CA ARG A 114 1.38 12.71 21.36
C ARG A 114 0.52 11.61 20.75
N MET A 115 0.34 11.63 19.44
CA MET A 115 -0.43 10.63 18.71
C MET A 115 0.50 9.77 17.84
N ILE A 116 0.16 8.49 17.72
CA ILE A 116 0.80 7.54 16.80
C ILE A 116 -0.31 6.85 16.01
N THR A 117 -0.14 6.74 14.69
CA THR A 117 -1.03 5.96 13.85
C THR A 117 -0.40 4.63 13.52
N PHE A 118 -1.05 3.54 13.86
CA PHE A 118 -0.59 2.20 13.59
C PHE A 118 -1.24 1.63 12.33
N LEU A 119 -0.43 0.95 11.51
CA LEU A 119 -0.86 0.04 10.46
C LEU A 119 -0.59 -1.40 10.89
N ASP A 120 -1.65 -2.18 11.08
CA ASP A 120 -1.56 -3.61 11.33
C ASP A 120 -1.43 -4.35 9.99
N THR A 121 -0.35 -5.09 9.79
CA THR A 121 -0.13 -5.86 8.55
C THR A 121 -0.17 -7.37 8.83
N PRO A 122 -0.85 -8.18 8.00
CA PRO A 122 -0.87 -9.63 8.16
C PRO A 122 0.53 -10.27 8.09
N GLY A 123 0.76 -11.26 8.96
CA GLY A 123 2.04 -11.95 9.08
C GLY A 123 2.30 -13.11 8.11
N HIS A 124 1.27 -13.62 7.43
CA HIS A 124 1.38 -14.82 6.61
C HIS A 124 2.14 -14.55 5.29
N GLU A 125 2.84 -15.55 4.73
CA GLU A 125 3.59 -15.41 3.47
C GLU A 125 2.69 -15.01 2.28
N ALA A 126 1.46 -15.51 2.26
CA ALA A 126 0.46 -15.17 1.25
C ALA A 126 0.17 -13.65 1.13
N PHE A 127 0.57 -12.84 2.11
CA PHE A 127 0.30 -11.40 2.16
C PHE A 127 1.55 -10.53 1.96
N THR A 128 2.59 -11.02 1.30
CA THR A 128 3.81 -10.23 0.97
C THR A 128 3.49 -8.88 0.31
N ALA A 129 2.53 -8.84 -0.63
CA ALA A 129 2.11 -7.60 -1.28
C ALA A 129 1.46 -6.59 -0.30
N MET A 130 0.80 -7.07 0.75
CA MET A 130 0.27 -6.19 1.82
C MET A 130 1.39 -5.61 2.68
N ARG A 131 2.43 -6.40 2.99
CA ARG A 131 3.60 -5.91 3.74
C ARG A 131 4.39 -4.85 2.97
N ALA A 132 4.66 -5.09 1.68
CA ALA A 132 5.35 -4.12 0.83
C ALA A 132 4.60 -2.77 0.78
N ARG A 133 3.26 -2.81 0.69
CA ARG A 133 2.39 -1.62 0.77
C ARG A 133 2.42 -0.95 2.14
N GLY A 134 2.34 -1.74 3.21
CA GLY A 134 2.47 -1.21 4.57
C GLY A 134 3.80 -0.46 4.74
N ALA A 135 4.92 -1.06 4.32
CA ALA A 135 6.24 -0.46 4.41
C ALA A 135 6.34 0.88 3.65
N SER A 136 5.79 0.98 2.44
CA SER A 136 5.89 2.20 1.63
C SER A 136 5.05 3.38 2.16
N ILE A 137 4.06 3.12 3.01
CA ILE A 137 3.16 4.14 3.56
C ILE A 137 3.64 4.65 4.92
N THR A 138 4.51 3.90 5.61
CA THR A 138 4.90 4.19 6.98
C THR A 138 6.17 4.98 7.12
N ASP A 139 6.22 5.77 8.20
CA ASP A 139 7.39 6.56 8.59
C ASP A 139 8.37 5.73 9.43
N VAL A 140 7.88 4.78 10.23
CA VAL A 140 8.71 3.88 11.08
C VAL A 140 8.13 2.47 11.07
N ALA A 141 8.98 1.45 11.10
CA ALA A 141 8.58 0.05 11.18
C ALA A 141 9.02 -0.59 12.51
N ILE A 142 8.09 -1.25 13.20
CA ILE A 142 8.39 -2.09 14.37
C ILE A 142 8.50 -3.55 13.89
N ILE A 143 9.68 -4.14 14.08
CA ILE A 143 9.92 -5.56 13.75
C ILE A 143 9.81 -6.38 15.03
N VAL A 144 8.75 -7.18 15.15
CA VAL A 144 8.47 -8.00 16.32
C VAL A 144 9.13 -9.38 16.17
N ILE A 145 10.03 -9.71 17.09
CA ILE A 145 10.78 -10.96 17.12
C ILE A 145 10.54 -11.65 18.46
N ALA A 146 10.12 -12.91 18.43
CA ALA A 146 9.86 -13.67 19.63
C ALA A 146 11.16 -14.21 20.25
N ALA A 147 11.38 -13.94 21.55
CA ALA A 147 12.58 -14.34 22.29
C ALA A 147 12.78 -15.86 22.44
N ASP A 148 11.74 -16.66 22.23
CA ASP A 148 11.77 -18.12 22.24
C ASP A 148 12.02 -18.73 20.85
N ASP A 149 11.60 -18.05 19.78
CA ASP A 149 11.68 -18.57 18.40
C ASP A 149 12.92 -18.06 17.64
N GLY A 150 13.32 -16.80 17.83
CA GLY A 150 14.43 -16.16 17.12
C GLY A 150 14.04 -15.56 15.77
N VAL A 151 15.02 -15.29 14.91
CA VAL A 151 14.82 -14.67 13.60
C VAL A 151 14.35 -15.72 12.58
N MET A 152 13.08 -15.60 12.17
CA MET A 152 12.44 -16.49 11.20
C MET A 152 12.43 -15.91 9.77
N PRO A 153 12.22 -16.71 8.71
CA PRO A 153 12.22 -16.24 7.31
C PRO A 153 11.29 -15.04 7.03
N GLN A 154 10.09 -15.02 7.61
CA GLN A 154 9.15 -13.89 7.47
C GLN A 154 9.66 -12.61 8.17
N THR A 155 10.48 -12.74 9.21
CA THR A 155 11.15 -11.61 9.86
C THR A 155 12.20 -11.03 8.93
N VAL A 156 13.00 -11.88 8.28
CA VAL A 156 13.98 -11.47 7.25
C VAL A 156 13.27 -10.75 6.11
N GLU A 157 12.13 -11.28 5.66
CA GLU A 157 11.34 -10.64 4.61
C GLU A 157 10.81 -9.26 5.04
N ALA A 158 10.28 -9.14 6.26
CA ALA A 158 9.82 -7.86 6.82
C ALA A 158 10.95 -6.81 6.88
N ILE A 159 12.15 -7.24 7.32
CA ILE A 159 13.35 -6.39 7.34
C ILE A 159 13.69 -5.92 5.92
N ASN A 160 13.68 -6.82 4.94
CA ASN A 160 13.99 -6.49 3.56
C ASN A 160 12.98 -5.48 2.97
N HIS A 161 11.69 -5.62 3.27
CA HIS A 161 10.67 -4.65 2.84
C HIS A 161 10.90 -3.27 3.45
N ALA A 162 11.18 -3.20 4.75
CA ALA A 162 11.46 -1.94 5.43
C ALA A 162 12.75 -1.28 4.91
N GLN A 163 13.80 -2.05 4.66
CA GLN A 163 15.05 -1.55 4.06
C GLN A 163 14.85 -1.08 2.62
N ALA A 164 14.10 -1.82 1.80
CA ALA A 164 13.80 -1.44 0.42
C ALA A 164 12.96 -0.15 0.35
N ALA A 165 12.08 0.07 1.32
CA ALA A 165 11.30 1.29 1.45
C ALA A 165 12.08 2.44 2.12
N GLY A 166 13.29 2.20 2.64
CA GLY A 166 14.09 3.21 3.33
C GLY A 166 13.54 3.62 4.70
N VAL A 167 12.66 2.81 5.29
CA VAL A 167 11.96 3.11 6.55
C VAL A 167 12.83 2.73 7.75
N PRO A 168 13.05 3.63 8.73
CA PRO A 168 13.70 3.30 9.99
C PRO A 168 13.01 2.15 10.73
N MET A 169 13.81 1.28 11.34
CA MET A 169 13.32 0.08 12.01
C MET A 169 13.64 0.09 13.50
N VAL A 170 12.66 -0.26 14.32
CA VAL A 170 12.81 -0.51 15.76
C VAL A 170 12.52 -1.99 16.02
N PHE A 171 13.46 -2.71 16.63
CA PHE A 171 13.29 -4.12 16.96
C PHE A 171 12.59 -4.29 18.31
N ALA A 172 11.45 -4.97 18.31
CA ALA A 172 10.71 -5.34 19.52
C ALA A 172 10.92 -6.82 19.82
N ILE A 173 11.73 -7.12 20.84
CA ILE A 173 12.00 -8.49 21.31
C ILE A 173 10.88 -8.89 22.28
N ASN A 174 9.94 -9.69 21.80
CA ASN A 174 8.72 -10.05 22.52
C ASN A 174 8.84 -11.37 23.29
N LYS A 175 7.87 -11.65 24.18
CA LYS A 175 7.75 -12.86 25.00
C LYS A 175 8.85 -13.03 26.07
N ILE A 176 9.36 -11.93 26.63
CA ILE A 176 10.33 -11.97 27.75
C ILE A 176 9.76 -12.55 29.05
N ASP A 177 8.44 -12.73 29.13
CA ASP A 177 7.76 -13.41 30.23
C ASP A 177 8.02 -14.93 30.26
N LYS A 178 8.52 -15.52 29.16
CA LYS A 178 8.82 -16.95 29.10
C LYS A 178 10.19 -17.26 29.70
N PRO A 179 10.33 -18.36 30.45
CA PRO A 179 11.63 -18.79 30.97
C PRO A 179 12.61 -19.24 29.88
N THR A 180 12.11 -19.56 28.68
CA THR A 180 12.91 -19.91 27.49
C THR A 180 13.33 -18.69 26.68
N ALA A 181 12.97 -17.48 27.09
CA ALA A 181 13.31 -16.26 26.37
C ALA A 181 14.83 -16.01 26.39
N ASN A 182 15.42 -15.79 25.22
CA ASN A 182 16.82 -15.41 25.08
C ASN A 182 16.97 -14.19 24.15
N PRO A 183 16.86 -12.97 24.69
CA PRO A 183 17.02 -11.74 23.91
C PRO A 183 18.42 -11.57 23.29
N GLU A 184 19.48 -12.00 24.00
CA GLU A 184 20.86 -11.89 23.52
C GLU A 184 21.09 -12.71 22.25
N LYS A 185 20.50 -13.91 22.15
CA LYS A 185 20.55 -14.71 20.94
C LYS A 185 19.95 -13.99 19.72
N ILE A 186 18.88 -13.21 19.91
CA ILE A 186 18.30 -12.41 18.82
C ILE A 186 19.25 -11.30 18.39
N LYS A 187 19.87 -10.61 19.35
CA LYS A 187 20.87 -9.56 19.06
C LYS A 187 22.04 -10.15 18.26
N GLU A 188 22.52 -11.34 18.61
CA GLU A 188 23.53 -12.07 17.84
C GLU A 188 23.08 -12.42 16.41
N GLU A 189 21.83 -12.89 16.24
CA GLU A 189 21.27 -13.23 14.92
C GLU A 189 21.11 -11.99 14.03
N LEU A 190 20.64 -10.88 14.59
CA LEU A 190 20.55 -9.59 13.89
C LEU A 190 21.95 -9.07 13.51
N ALA A 191 22.94 -9.18 14.40
CA ALA A 191 24.32 -8.78 14.11
C ALA A 191 24.92 -9.59 12.94
N LYS A 192 24.62 -10.90 12.84
CA LYS A 192 25.02 -11.74 11.69
C LYS A 192 24.39 -11.28 10.37
N MET A 193 23.25 -10.61 10.43
CA MET A 193 22.57 -10.00 9.27
C MET A 193 23.04 -8.56 8.98
N ASN A 194 24.13 -8.09 9.62
CA ASN A 194 24.61 -6.71 9.58
C ASN A 194 23.62 -5.68 10.16
N LEU A 195 22.72 -6.12 11.03
CA LEU A 195 21.77 -5.27 11.74
C LEU A 195 22.26 -5.14 13.18
N LEU A 196 23.21 -4.23 13.40
CA LEU A 196 23.74 -3.97 14.73
C LEU A 196 22.74 -3.14 15.56
N VAL A 197 22.41 -3.66 16.74
CA VAL A 197 21.52 -3.01 17.70
C VAL A 197 22.26 -2.00 18.58
N GLU A 198 21.55 -1.02 19.12
CA GLU A 198 22.06 0.08 19.96
C GLU A 198 22.93 -0.39 21.12
N ASP A 199 22.52 -1.47 21.82
CA ASP A 199 23.28 -2.04 22.96
C ASP A 199 24.72 -2.42 22.59
N TRP A 200 24.97 -2.71 21.32
CA TRP A 200 26.27 -3.13 20.78
C TRP A 200 26.94 -1.99 19.98
N GLY A 201 26.49 -0.75 20.15
CA GLY A 201 26.98 0.43 19.44
C GLY A 201 26.44 0.56 18.02
N GLY A 202 25.31 -0.10 17.73
CA GLY A 202 24.66 -0.10 16.43
C GLY A 202 23.73 1.08 16.15
N LYS A 203 23.21 1.12 14.91
CA LYS A 203 22.22 2.13 14.49
C LYS A 203 20.80 1.79 14.91
N TYR A 204 20.46 0.50 15.01
CA TYR A 204 19.08 0.08 15.17
C TYR A 204 18.67 0.04 16.63
N GLN A 205 17.58 0.71 16.98
CA GLN A 205 17.02 0.63 18.32
C GLN A 205 16.41 -0.75 18.57
N SER A 206 16.60 -1.28 19.77
CA SER A 206 15.97 -2.54 20.19
C SER A 206 15.35 -2.40 21.57
N GLN A 207 14.21 -3.05 21.80
CA GLN A 207 13.52 -3.04 23.09
C GLN A 207 12.95 -4.41 23.43
N GLU A 208 13.25 -4.87 24.63
CA GLU A 208 12.69 -6.09 25.21
C GLU A 208 11.32 -5.80 25.81
N ILE A 209 10.28 -6.53 25.37
CA ILE A 209 8.88 -6.33 25.73
C ILE A 209 8.16 -7.64 26.08
N SER A 210 7.07 -7.55 26.87
CA SER A 210 6.04 -8.59 26.92
C SER A 210 4.71 -8.00 26.50
N ALA A 211 4.25 -8.33 25.29
CA ALA A 211 2.93 -7.91 24.81
C ALA A 211 1.76 -8.50 25.64
N LYS A 212 1.99 -9.59 26.38
CA LYS A 212 0.98 -10.23 27.22
C LYS A 212 0.83 -9.52 28.56
N GLU A 213 1.95 -9.18 29.20
CA GLU A 213 1.96 -8.54 30.51
C GLU A 213 1.98 -7.01 30.41
N GLY A 214 2.23 -6.46 29.22
CA GLY A 214 2.39 -5.02 29.01
C GLY A 214 3.77 -4.46 29.39
N LYS A 215 4.71 -5.32 29.78
CA LYS A 215 6.04 -4.88 30.24
C LYS A 215 6.81 -4.19 29.11
N ASN A 216 7.36 -3.02 29.42
CA ASN A 216 8.20 -2.19 28.56
C ASN A 216 7.55 -1.74 27.24
N VAL A 217 6.23 -1.87 27.08
CA VAL A 217 5.55 -1.40 25.86
C VAL A 217 5.61 0.12 25.76
N GLU A 218 5.48 0.84 26.87
CA GLU A 218 5.65 2.30 26.92
C GLU A 218 7.04 2.72 26.44
N LEU A 219 8.09 2.05 26.92
CA LEU A 219 9.47 2.31 26.50
C LEU A 219 9.71 2.02 25.01
N LEU A 220 9.03 1.02 24.44
CA LEU A 220 9.05 0.79 22.99
C LEU A 220 8.42 1.97 22.23
N LEU A 221 7.29 2.49 22.71
CA LEU A 221 6.61 3.62 22.08
C LEU A 221 7.44 4.91 22.16
N GLU A 222 8.13 5.15 23.27
CA GLU A 222 9.08 6.27 23.42
C GLU A 222 10.23 6.18 22.41
N LYS A 223 10.81 4.99 22.22
CA LYS A 223 11.87 4.73 21.23
C LYS A 223 11.40 4.97 19.80
N VAL A 224 10.18 4.54 19.47
CA VAL A 224 9.55 4.77 18.16
C VAL A 224 9.31 6.26 17.92
N LEU A 225 8.85 7.00 18.94
CA LEU A 225 8.69 8.45 18.84
C LEU A 225 10.02 9.17 18.66
N LEU A 226 11.06 8.74 19.35
CA LEU A 226 12.40 9.31 19.21
C LEU A 226 12.92 9.12 17.78
N GLU A 227 12.73 7.93 17.19
CA GLU A 227 13.09 7.68 15.80
C GLU A 227 12.29 8.57 14.83
N ALA A 228 11.00 8.78 15.11
CA ALA A 228 10.16 9.68 14.32
C ALA A 228 10.54 11.16 14.45
N GLU A 229 10.99 11.61 15.62
CA GLU A 229 11.46 12.99 15.84
C GLU A 229 12.72 13.30 15.01
N LEU A 230 13.59 12.31 14.80
CA LEU A 230 14.77 12.44 13.93
C LEU A 230 14.40 12.64 12.45
N LEU A 231 13.20 12.21 12.03
CA LEU A 231 12.71 12.37 10.66
C LEU A 231 12.06 13.74 10.39
N ASP A 232 11.85 14.58 11.40
CA ASP A 232 11.20 15.90 11.29
C ASP A 232 9.89 15.86 10.48
N LEU A 233 9.01 14.92 10.83
CA LEU A 233 7.77 14.63 10.09
C LEU A 233 6.82 15.84 10.08
N LYS A 234 6.55 16.35 8.88
CA LYS A 234 5.71 17.52 8.64
C LYS A 234 4.61 17.23 7.61
N ALA A 235 3.49 17.95 7.73
CA ALA A 235 2.45 18.02 6.71
C ALA A 235 1.72 19.37 6.74
N ASN A 236 1.02 19.69 5.67
CA ASN A 236 0.23 20.90 5.51
C ASN A 236 -1.28 20.59 5.61
N PRO A 237 -1.92 20.81 6.77
CA PRO A 237 -3.33 20.49 6.95
C PRO A 237 -4.28 21.41 6.16
N ASN A 238 -3.79 22.55 5.65
CA ASN A 238 -4.62 23.54 4.95
C ASN A 238 -4.82 23.21 3.47
N LYS A 239 -4.06 22.25 2.94
CA LYS A 239 -4.19 21.80 1.55
C LYS A 239 -5.31 20.79 1.37
N ARG A 240 -5.59 20.51 0.10
CA ARG A 240 -6.49 19.44 -0.31
C ARG A 240 -5.91 18.10 0.12
N ALA A 241 -6.78 17.20 0.59
CA ALA A 241 -6.32 15.92 1.08
C ALA A 241 -5.70 15.09 -0.04
N LYS A 242 -4.49 14.57 0.23
CA LYS A 242 -3.87 13.48 -0.53
C LYS A 242 -3.50 12.37 0.44
N GLY A 243 -3.47 11.15 -0.07
CA GLY A 243 -3.13 10.00 0.76
C GLY A 243 -3.21 8.69 -0.01
N THR A 244 -3.32 7.60 0.75
CA THR A 244 -3.31 6.24 0.19
C THR A 244 -4.53 5.46 0.65
N VAL A 245 -5.11 4.68 -0.26
CA VAL A 245 -6.16 3.71 0.07
C VAL A 245 -5.50 2.52 0.76
N ILE A 246 -5.95 2.21 1.97
CA ILE A 246 -5.47 1.05 2.73
C ILE A 246 -6.22 -0.20 2.30
N GLU A 247 -7.56 -0.12 2.29
CA GLU A 247 -8.44 -1.23 1.96
C GLU A 247 -9.77 -0.71 1.42
N SER A 248 -10.43 -1.50 0.59
CA SER A 248 -11.76 -1.21 0.08
C SER A 248 -12.65 -2.46 0.16
N ALA A 249 -13.95 -2.22 0.42
CA ALA A 249 -14.95 -3.28 0.53
C ALA A 249 -16.33 -2.80 0.07
N LEU A 250 -17.24 -3.74 -0.17
CA LEU A 250 -18.63 -3.46 -0.51
C LEU A 250 -19.53 -3.79 0.68
N ASP A 251 -20.10 -2.77 1.31
CA ASP A 251 -21.06 -2.92 2.41
C ASP A 251 -22.50 -3.01 1.87
N LYS A 252 -23.26 -4.00 2.33
CA LYS A 252 -24.61 -4.33 1.83
C LYS A 252 -25.70 -3.30 2.17
N GLY A 253 -25.40 -2.20 2.85
CA GLY A 253 -26.32 -1.07 3.05
C GLY A 253 -25.73 0.29 2.70
N ARG A 254 -24.39 0.43 2.81
CA ARG A 254 -23.70 1.71 2.64
C ARG A 254 -23.07 1.89 1.26
N GLY A 255 -22.99 0.83 0.46
CA GLY A 255 -22.31 0.83 -0.83
C GLY A 255 -20.80 0.61 -0.66
N TYR A 256 -20.00 1.18 -1.56
CA TYR A 256 -18.54 1.08 -1.49
C TYR A 256 -18.00 1.87 -0.30
N VAL A 257 -17.27 1.15 0.55
CA VAL A 257 -16.48 1.70 1.66
C VAL A 257 -15.01 1.62 1.28
N ALA A 258 -14.25 2.66 1.59
CA ALA A 258 -12.80 2.62 1.48
C ALA A 258 -12.18 3.16 2.78
N THR A 259 -11.23 2.43 3.32
CA THR A 259 -10.37 2.87 4.41
C THR A 259 -9.17 3.56 3.78
N VAL A 260 -8.98 4.84 4.10
CA VAL A 260 -7.91 5.67 3.55
C VAL A 260 -7.06 6.22 4.67
N LEU A 261 -5.78 6.45 4.38
CA LEU A 261 -4.85 7.16 5.25
C LEU A 261 -4.48 8.49 4.62
N VAL A 262 -4.83 9.59 5.28
CA VAL A 262 -4.50 10.94 4.82
C VAL A 262 -3.02 11.18 5.08
N ALA A 263 -2.24 11.47 4.05
CA ALA A 263 -0.83 11.80 4.18
C ALA A 263 -0.63 13.30 4.40
N ASP A 264 -1.43 14.12 3.69
CA ASP A 264 -1.32 15.57 3.70
C ASP A 264 -2.68 16.21 3.38
N GLY A 265 -2.88 17.45 3.79
CA GLY A 265 -4.17 18.13 3.73
C GLY A 265 -5.21 17.62 4.73
N THR A 266 -6.43 18.14 4.63
CA THR A 266 -7.56 17.73 5.47
C THR A 266 -8.72 17.25 4.61
N LEU A 267 -9.19 16.03 4.87
CA LEU A 267 -10.32 15.41 4.18
C LEU A 267 -11.62 15.74 4.91
N ARG A 268 -12.64 16.20 4.17
CA ARG A 268 -13.94 16.60 4.71
C ARG A 268 -15.11 15.94 3.95
N PRO A 269 -16.29 15.79 4.60
CA PRO A 269 -17.49 15.39 3.89
C PRO A 269 -17.86 16.44 2.83
N GLY A 270 -18.18 15.97 1.63
CA GLY A 270 -18.46 16.79 0.45
C GLY A 270 -17.32 16.86 -0.56
N ASP A 271 -16.09 16.58 -0.12
CA ASP A 271 -14.90 16.61 -0.99
C ASP A 271 -15.04 15.63 -2.15
N LEU A 272 -14.59 16.05 -3.33
CA LEU A 272 -14.54 15.20 -4.52
C LEU A 272 -13.20 14.46 -4.55
N LEU A 273 -13.26 13.14 -4.35
CA LEU A 273 -12.10 12.28 -4.24
C LEU A 273 -11.93 11.45 -5.51
N LEU A 274 -10.69 11.38 -6.01
CA LEU A 274 -10.26 10.51 -7.11
C LEU A 274 -9.24 9.51 -6.56
N ALA A 275 -9.51 8.21 -6.71
CA ALA A 275 -8.62 7.12 -6.34
C ALA A 275 -8.57 6.11 -7.50
N GLY A 276 -7.40 5.96 -8.12
CA GLY A 276 -7.27 5.15 -9.33
C GLY A 276 -8.18 5.68 -10.45
N HIS A 277 -9.07 4.81 -10.94
CA HIS A 277 -10.12 5.14 -11.92
C HIS A 277 -11.50 5.35 -11.28
N HIS A 278 -11.60 5.26 -9.95
CA HIS A 278 -12.82 5.49 -9.20
C HIS A 278 -12.85 6.92 -8.64
N TYR A 279 -14.05 7.51 -8.62
CA TYR A 279 -14.24 8.85 -8.09
C TYR A 279 -15.61 9.01 -7.45
N GLY A 280 -15.76 10.03 -6.62
CA GLY A 280 -17.04 10.38 -6.03
C GLY A 280 -16.92 11.42 -4.92
N HIS A 281 -18.07 11.95 -4.52
CA HIS A 281 -18.14 12.84 -3.36
C HIS A 281 -18.17 12.04 -2.06
N VAL A 282 -17.36 12.46 -1.10
CA VAL A 282 -17.35 11.89 0.25
C VAL A 282 -18.68 12.20 0.94
N LYS A 283 -19.57 11.22 1.05
CA LYS A 283 -20.90 11.39 1.67
C LYS A 283 -20.80 11.46 3.19
N ALA A 284 -19.90 10.66 3.76
CA ALA A 284 -19.66 10.59 5.19
C ALA A 284 -18.25 10.09 5.47
N LEU A 285 -17.70 10.54 6.59
CA LEU A 285 -16.45 10.08 7.16
C LEU A 285 -16.72 9.38 8.48
N PHE A 286 -16.04 8.26 8.70
CA PHE A 286 -16.02 7.55 9.98
C PHE A 286 -14.60 7.29 10.41
N ASN A 287 -14.37 7.20 11.71
CA ASN A 287 -13.11 6.69 12.24
C ASN A 287 -13.08 5.16 12.25
N GLU A 288 -11.96 4.58 12.67
CA GLU A 288 -11.75 3.13 12.78
C GLU A 288 -12.72 2.43 13.76
N ARG A 289 -13.37 3.18 14.65
CA ARG A 289 -14.39 2.68 15.60
C ARG A 289 -15.82 2.80 15.07
N GLY A 290 -16.00 3.21 13.81
CA GLY A 290 -17.30 3.43 13.20
C GLY A 290 -18.05 4.66 13.70
N LYS A 291 -17.39 5.55 14.46
CA LYS A 291 -17.96 6.85 14.85
C LYS A 291 -17.80 7.84 13.72
N ARG A 292 -18.84 8.62 13.47
CA ARG A 292 -18.80 9.69 12.45
C ARG A 292 -17.83 10.78 12.88
N ILE A 293 -17.02 11.26 11.94
CA ILE A 293 -16.09 12.38 12.13
C ILE A 293 -16.38 13.47 11.09
N ASP A 294 -16.07 14.72 11.43
CA ASP A 294 -16.33 15.87 10.55
C ASP A 294 -15.11 16.21 9.66
N GLN A 295 -13.92 15.76 10.03
CA GLN A 295 -12.69 15.94 9.26
C GLN A 295 -11.66 14.87 9.63
N ALA A 296 -10.80 14.53 8.68
CA ALA A 296 -9.62 13.69 8.89
C ALA A 296 -8.37 14.46 8.44
N GLY A 297 -7.46 14.73 9.37
CA GLY A 297 -6.21 15.45 9.09
C GLY A 297 -5.04 14.52 8.70
N PRO A 298 -3.83 15.09 8.53
CA PRO A 298 -2.64 14.31 8.19
C PRO A 298 -2.34 13.20 9.21
N SER A 299 -1.87 12.06 8.70
CA SER A 299 -1.63 10.81 9.43
C SER A 299 -2.87 10.18 10.09
N MET A 300 -4.08 10.67 9.84
CA MET A 300 -5.31 10.10 10.41
C MET A 300 -5.96 9.10 9.44
N PRO A 301 -6.28 7.88 9.89
CA PRO A 301 -7.06 6.95 9.09
C PRO A 301 -8.55 7.33 9.12
N ALA A 302 -9.22 7.21 7.99
CA ALA A 302 -10.64 7.47 7.86
C ALA A 302 -11.32 6.46 6.94
N VAL A 303 -12.54 6.08 7.27
CA VAL A 303 -13.41 5.28 6.41
C VAL A 303 -14.34 6.23 5.66
N ILE A 304 -14.23 6.22 4.33
CA ILE A 304 -15.01 7.06 3.44
C ILE A 304 -16.14 6.27 2.77
N LEU A 305 -17.24 6.96 2.53
CA LEU A 305 -18.37 6.51 1.72
C LEU A 305 -18.59 7.44 0.55
N GLY A 306 -19.03 6.90 -0.58
CA GLY A 306 -19.56 7.69 -1.70
C GLY A 306 -18.82 7.57 -3.02
N LEU A 307 -17.79 6.72 -3.09
CA LEU A 307 -17.15 6.36 -4.35
C LEU A 307 -18.08 5.52 -5.24
N ASN A 308 -17.89 5.65 -6.55
CA ASN A 308 -18.62 4.90 -7.56
C ASN A 308 -18.16 3.44 -7.72
N GLY A 309 -17.05 3.06 -7.08
CA GLY A 309 -16.49 1.71 -7.06
C GLY A 309 -15.51 1.53 -5.89
N ALA A 310 -14.95 0.32 -5.79
CA ALA A 310 -13.94 -0.02 -4.81
C ALA A 310 -12.54 0.26 -5.39
N PRO A 311 -11.83 1.31 -4.92
CA PRO A 311 -10.45 1.57 -5.34
C PRO A 311 -9.53 0.43 -4.92
N GLN A 312 -8.45 0.22 -5.67
CA GLN A 312 -7.52 -0.84 -5.36
C GLN A 312 -6.70 -0.45 -4.11
N ALA A 313 -6.46 -1.43 -3.25
CA ALA A 313 -5.67 -1.21 -2.05
C ALA A 313 -4.22 -0.84 -2.40
N GLY A 314 -3.72 0.28 -1.88
CA GLY A 314 -2.41 0.87 -2.18
C GLY A 314 -2.44 1.99 -3.22
N GLU A 315 -3.57 2.26 -3.88
CA GLU A 315 -3.69 3.41 -4.79
C GLU A 315 -3.63 4.72 -4.01
N LYS A 316 -2.94 5.72 -4.59
CA LYS A 316 -2.99 7.08 -4.09
C LYS A 316 -4.33 7.72 -4.44
N PHE A 317 -4.86 8.50 -3.50
CA PHE A 317 -6.02 9.35 -3.75
C PHE A 317 -5.66 10.83 -3.63
N VAL A 318 -6.41 11.65 -4.35
CA VAL A 318 -6.31 13.11 -4.30
C VAL A 318 -7.71 13.72 -4.29
N VAL A 319 -7.89 14.77 -3.49
CA VAL A 319 -9.09 15.61 -3.51
C VAL A 319 -8.94 16.70 -4.58
N MET A 320 -9.91 16.79 -5.47
CA MET A 320 -9.95 17.76 -6.57
C MET A 320 -11.20 18.64 -6.46
N THR A 321 -11.25 19.73 -7.24
CA THR A 321 -12.39 20.66 -7.24
C THR A 321 -13.26 20.53 -8.48
N ASP A 322 -12.69 20.20 -9.64
CA ASP A 322 -13.44 20.11 -10.89
C ASP A 322 -13.88 18.67 -11.17
N GLU A 323 -15.19 18.46 -11.20
CA GLU A 323 -15.80 17.17 -11.52
C GLU A 323 -15.55 16.73 -12.96
N ARG A 324 -15.38 17.68 -13.90
CA ARG A 324 -15.11 17.37 -15.31
C ARG A 324 -13.72 16.79 -15.48
N GLU A 325 -12.74 17.42 -14.86
CA GLU A 325 -11.34 16.99 -14.87
C GLU A 325 -11.19 15.59 -14.24
N VAL A 326 -11.81 15.38 -13.07
CA VAL A 326 -11.83 14.07 -12.40
C VAL A 326 -12.42 12.98 -13.29
N LYS A 327 -13.53 13.26 -13.98
CA LYS A 327 -14.16 12.33 -14.93
C LYS A 327 -13.24 12.00 -16.10
N GLU A 328 -12.56 13.00 -16.66
CA GLU A 328 -11.65 12.80 -17.78
C GLU A 328 -10.45 11.93 -17.37
N ILE A 329 -9.83 12.23 -16.23
CA ILE A 329 -8.72 11.44 -15.68
C ILE A 329 -9.16 10.00 -15.38
N ALA A 330 -10.31 9.82 -14.73
CA ALA A 330 -10.85 8.52 -14.40
C ALA A 330 -11.14 7.68 -15.66
N THR A 331 -11.77 8.27 -16.67
CA THR A 331 -12.08 7.58 -17.95
C THR A 331 -10.81 7.18 -18.68
N ARG A 332 -9.79 8.03 -18.66
CA ARG A 332 -8.49 7.74 -19.28
C ARG A 332 -7.77 6.58 -18.58
N ARG A 333 -7.77 6.58 -17.24
CA ARG A 333 -7.19 5.48 -16.43
C ARG A 333 -7.92 4.17 -16.67
N GLU A 334 -9.25 4.19 -16.75
CA GLU A 334 -10.05 3.01 -17.05
C GLU A 334 -9.73 2.43 -18.44
N GLN A 335 -9.58 3.28 -19.46
CA GLN A 335 -9.19 2.84 -20.81
C GLN A 335 -7.81 2.17 -20.81
N LEU A 336 -6.81 2.79 -20.18
CA LEU A 336 -5.47 2.24 -20.08
C LEU A 336 -5.46 0.88 -19.37
N GLN A 337 -6.22 0.74 -18.28
CA GLN A 337 -6.33 -0.52 -17.54
C GLN A 337 -6.99 -1.62 -18.37
N ARG A 338 -8.03 -1.29 -19.15
CA ARG A 338 -8.68 -2.24 -20.07
C ARG A 338 -7.73 -2.68 -21.19
N GLU A 339 -6.96 -1.76 -21.76
CA GLU A 339 -5.96 -2.06 -22.80
C GLU A 339 -4.85 -2.98 -22.26
N GLN A 340 -4.35 -2.73 -21.05
CA GLN A 340 -3.38 -3.61 -20.40
C GLN A 340 -3.96 -5.00 -20.09
N GLY A 341 -5.20 -5.05 -19.59
CA GLY A 341 -5.90 -6.31 -19.30
C GLY A 341 -6.08 -7.18 -20.55
N MET A 342 -6.40 -6.56 -21.70
CA MET A 342 -6.48 -7.27 -22.98
C MET A 342 -5.12 -7.78 -23.47
N ARG A 343 -4.02 -7.04 -23.24
CA ARG A 343 -2.66 -7.50 -23.56
C ARG A 343 -2.21 -8.71 -22.73
N THR A 344 -2.64 -8.79 -21.47
CA THR A 344 -2.32 -9.93 -20.59
C THR A 344 -3.08 -11.21 -20.90
N GLN A 345 -4.16 -11.17 -21.70
CA GLN A 345 -4.76 -12.39 -22.21
C GLN A 345 -3.83 -12.98 -23.27
N LYS A 346 -2.98 -13.93 -22.85
CA LYS A 346 -2.19 -14.75 -23.76
C LYS A 346 -3.13 -15.38 -24.78
N HIS A 347 -3.04 -14.96 -26.03
CA HIS A 347 -3.60 -15.71 -27.15
C HIS A 347 -2.97 -17.09 -27.12
N ILE A 348 -3.77 -18.12 -26.82
CA ILE A 348 -3.31 -19.51 -26.86
C ILE A 348 -2.89 -19.77 -28.31
N THR A 349 -1.61 -20.09 -28.53
CA THR A 349 -1.10 -20.34 -29.87
C THR A 349 -1.56 -21.71 -30.37
N LEU A 350 -1.66 -21.88 -31.69
CA LEU A 350 -2.03 -23.16 -32.32
C LEU A 350 -1.09 -24.32 -31.90
N ASP A 351 0.19 -24.02 -31.65
CA ASP A 351 1.16 -24.99 -31.12
C ASP A 351 0.86 -25.42 -29.68
N GLU A 352 0.40 -24.49 -28.83
CA GLU A 352 0.03 -24.80 -27.45
C GLU A 352 -1.27 -25.62 -27.41
N ILE A 353 -2.22 -25.34 -28.32
CA ILE A 353 -3.42 -26.16 -28.53
C ILE A 353 -3.03 -27.56 -29.02
N GLY A 354 -2.11 -27.67 -29.98
CA GLY A 354 -1.61 -28.95 -30.49
C GLY A 354 -0.91 -29.78 -29.40
N ARG A 355 -0.09 -29.16 -28.56
CA ARG A 355 0.52 -29.82 -27.39
C ARG A 355 -0.51 -30.28 -26.37
N ARG A 356 -1.51 -29.45 -26.04
CA ARG A 356 -2.59 -29.81 -25.11
C ARG A 356 -3.42 -30.99 -25.61
N ILE A 357 -3.68 -31.07 -26.92
CA ILE A 357 -4.40 -32.20 -27.53
C ILE A 357 -3.55 -33.49 -27.50
N ALA A 358 -2.24 -33.39 -27.74
CA ALA A 358 -1.33 -34.54 -27.76
C ALA A 358 -1.09 -35.18 -26.37
N ILE A 359 -1.21 -34.41 -25.28
CA ILE A 359 -0.95 -34.86 -23.91
C ILE A 359 -2.19 -35.54 -23.27
N GLY A 360 -3.38 -35.41 -23.88
CA GLY A 360 -4.62 -36.03 -23.39
C GLY A 360 -5.27 -35.28 -22.22
N ASN A 361 -6.55 -35.60 -21.97
CA ASN A 361 -7.50 -34.85 -21.12
C ASN A 361 -6.93 -34.23 -19.83
N PHE A 362 -6.65 -32.92 -19.88
CA PHE A 362 -6.56 -32.10 -18.68
C PHE A 362 -7.96 -31.84 -18.14
N LYS A 363 -8.21 -32.26 -16.90
CA LYS A 363 -9.40 -31.80 -16.16
C LYS A 363 -9.07 -30.43 -15.58
N GLU A 364 -9.48 -29.38 -16.27
CA GLU A 364 -9.43 -28.02 -15.73
C GLU A 364 -10.56 -27.87 -14.69
N LEU A 365 -10.20 -27.46 -13.48
CA LEU A 365 -11.17 -27.06 -12.46
C LEU A 365 -11.20 -25.53 -12.43
N ASN A 366 -12.23 -24.96 -13.01
CA ASN A 366 -12.47 -23.52 -12.91
C ASN A 366 -12.94 -23.19 -11.49
N ILE A 367 -12.18 -22.37 -10.78
CA ILE A 367 -12.51 -21.90 -9.43
C ILE A 367 -12.90 -20.43 -9.53
N ILE A 368 -14.03 -20.08 -8.93
CA ILE A 368 -14.45 -18.69 -8.74
C ILE A 368 -14.20 -18.35 -7.28
N VAL A 369 -13.23 -17.49 -7.02
CA VAL A 369 -12.93 -16.97 -5.68
C VAL A 369 -13.60 -15.61 -5.54
N LYS A 370 -14.36 -15.41 -4.46
CA LYS A 370 -14.92 -14.12 -4.07
C LYS A 370 -14.46 -13.82 -2.65
N GLY A 371 -13.65 -12.79 -2.48
CA GLY A 371 -13.26 -12.27 -1.17
C GLY A 371 -14.18 -11.12 -0.75
N ASP A 372 -14.23 -10.87 0.55
CA ASP A 372 -15.02 -9.77 1.14
C ASP A 372 -14.31 -8.41 1.01
N VAL A 373 -12.98 -8.42 0.78
CA VAL A 373 -12.13 -7.24 0.62
C VAL A 373 -11.20 -7.39 -0.59
N ASP A 374 -10.83 -6.26 -1.19
CA ASP A 374 -9.91 -6.21 -2.33
C ASP A 374 -8.51 -6.73 -1.97
N GLY A 375 -8.00 -6.42 -0.77
CA GLY A 375 -6.64 -6.82 -0.39
C GLY A 375 -6.39 -8.34 -0.37
N SER A 376 -7.45 -9.14 -0.21
CA SER A 376 -7.39 -10.61 -0.04
C SER A 376 -7.51 -11.41 -1.33
N VAL A 377 -7.89 -10.77 -2.44
CA VAL A 377 -8.14 -11.37 -3.76
C VAL A 377 -7.04 -10.90 -4.71
#